data_AF-A0A819Y2Q9-F1
#
_entry.id   AF-A0A819Y2Q9-F1
#
_cell.length_a   1.000
_cell.length_b   1.000
_cell.length_c   1.000
_cell.angle_alpha   90.00
_cell.angle_beta   90.00
_cell.angle_gamma   90.00
#
_symmetry.space_group_name_H-M   'P 1'
#
loop_
_entity.id
_entity.type
_entity.pdbx_description
1 polymer ?
#
loop_
_entity_poly.entity_id
_entity_poly.type
_entity_poly.pdbx_seq_one_letter_code
_entity_poly.pdbx_strand_id
1 'polypeptide(L)'
;MDLFRYANVTWPRRRIPRVIHQTYRTYAIPAIWNTTVQSVMQMNANDFKYRRWSHADMDMFVRQHEPDFYWNSFVNYRYDIQRIDSFRYVLLFHLGGIYIDMDNVCHRSFRELVAIMEALDPDSTHLALFPAAEYCWSSDVQAVYFTIASVQS
;
A
#
# COMPACT_ATOMS: atom_id res chain seq x y z
N MET A 1 21.62 -1.22 -4.97
CA MET A 1 20.55 -1.20 -3.95
C MET A 1 21.19 -1.69 -2.66
N ASP A 2 21.37 -0.82 -1.67
CA ASP A 2 22.09 -1.13 -0.43
C ASP A 2 21.10 -1.59 0.65
N LEU A 3 21.04 -2.90 0.87
CA LEU A 3 20.15 -3.55 1.82
C LEU A 3 20.54 -3.31 3.29
N PHE A 4 21.75 -2.77 3.56
CA PHE A 4 22.24 -2.58 4.93
C PHE A 4 21.68 -1.34 5.63
N ARG A 5 20.98 -0.46 4.91
CA ARG A 5 20.37 0.76 5.47
C ARG A 5 19.22 0.49 6.44
N TYR A 6 18.64 -0.71 6.43
CA TYR A 6 17.41 -1.06 7.17
C TYR A 6 17.63 -1.98 8.39
N ALA A 7 18.89 -2.37 8.67
CA ALA A 7 19.21 -3.39 9.68
C ALA A 7 19.00 -2.94 11.15
N ASN A 8 18.83 -1.64 11.41
CA ASN A 8 18.93 -1.08 12.77
C ASN A 8 17.61 -0.57 13.36
N VAL A 9 16.45 -1.07 12.91
CA VAL A 9 15.15 -0.66 13.45
C VAL A 9 14.53 -1.73 14.34
N THR A 10 14.40 -1.46 15.64
CA THR A 10 13.74 -2.34 16.61
C THR A 10 12.29 -1.92 16.84
N TRP A 11 11.33 -2.74 16.42
CA TRP A 11 9.90 -2.57 16.67
C TRP A 11 9.33 -3.68 17.57
N PRO A 12 8.27 -3.43 18.37
CA PRO A 12 7.47 -4.51 18.93
C PRO A 12 6.86 -5.30 17.76
N ARG A 13 7.33 -6.54 17.58
CA ARG A 13 7.19 -7.33 16.34
C ARG A 13 5.72 -7.60 15.96
N ARG A 14 5.12 -6.73 15.15
CA ARG A 14 4.11 -7.15 14.16
C ARG A 14 4.78 -7.08 12.80
N ARG A 15 4.84 -8.21 12.10
CA ARG A 15 5.59 -8.36 10.83
C ARG A 15 4.75 -7.89 9.65
N ILE A 16 3.43 -8.09 9.71
CA ILE A 16 2.52 -7.64 8.66
C ILE A 16 1.88 -6.31 9.10
N PRO A 17 2.13 -5.21 8.36
CA PRO A 17 1.51 -3.92 8.62
C PRO A 17 -0.02 -4.02 8.70
N ARG A 18 -0.62 -3.39 9.72
CA ARG A 18 -2.07 -3.42 9.94
C ARG A 18 -2.78 -2.35 9.10
N VAL A 19 -2.64 -2.47 7.79
CA VAL A 19 -3.29 -1.62 6.80
C VAL A 19 -3.91 -2.49 5.70
N ILE A 20 -5.13 -2.13 5.30
CA ILE A 20 -5.87 -2.73 4.21
C ILE A 20 -5.87 -1.76 3.02
N HIS A 21 -5.55 -2.28 1.85
CA HIS A 21 -5.48 -1.55 0.60
C HIS A 21 -6.54 -2.06 -0.37
N GLN A 22 -7.31 -1.14 -0.95
CA GLN A 22 -8.16 -1.42 -2.11
C GLN A 22 -7.90 -0.37 -3.19
N THR A 23 -7.99 -0.75 -4.46
CA THR A 23 -7.84 0.18 -5.59
C THR A 23 -9.17 0.37 -6.29
N TYR A 24 -9.37 1.56 -6.84
CA TYR A 24 -10.40 1.80 -7.85
C TYR A 24 -9.97 2.91 -8.81
N ARG A 25 -10.71 3.11 -9.89
CA ARG A 25 -10.42 4.18 -10.86
C ARG A 25 -10.30 5.56 -10.19
N THR A 26 -11.25 5.87 -9.32
CA THR A 26 -11.31 7.14 -8.58
C THR A 26 -11.75 6.90 -7.13
N TYR A 27 -11.81 7.94 -6.31
CA TYR A 27 -12.40 7.85 -4.97
C TYR A 27 -13.94 7.76 -4.97
N ALA A 28 -14.59 8.11 -6.08
CA ALA A 28 -16.02 7.89 -6.27
C ALA A 28 -16.26 6.49 -6.83
N ILE A 29 -16.82 5.61 -6.00
CA ILE A 29 -17.12 4.21 -6.38
C ILE A 29 -18.60 4.06 -6.75
N PRO A 30 -18.95 3.16 -7.68
CA PRO A 30 -20.32 2.76 -7.93
C PRO A 30 -21.01 2.24 -6.66
N ALA A 31 -22.30 2.56 -6.50
CA ALA A 31 -23.06 2.18 -5.32
C ALA A 31 -23.11 0.67 -5.06
N ILE A 32 -22.98 -0.16 -6.12
CA ILE A 32 -22.91 -1.62 -6.03
C ILE A 32 -21.73 -2.11 -5.15
N TRP A 33 -20.65 -1.34 -5.06
CA TRP A 33 -19.48 -1.66 -4.24
C TRP A 33 -19.51 -1.05 -2.83
N ASN A 34 -20.55 -0.30 -2.47
CA ASN A 34 -20.66 0.25 -1.12
C ASN A 34 -20.73 -0.88 -0.08
N THR A 35 -21.50 -1.94 -0.34
CA THR A 35 -21.66 -3.05 0.60
C THR A 35 -20.34 -3.78 0.84
N THR A 36 -19.59 -4.09 -0.23
CA THR A 36 -18.31 -4.80 -0.14
C THR A 36 -17.28 -3.95 0.62
N VAL A 37 -17.11 -2.68 0.24
CA VAL A 37 -16.18 -1.75 0.90
C VAL A 37 -16.55 -1.54 2.36
N GLN A 38 -17.83 -1.31 2.67
CA GLN A 38 -18.28 -1.13 4.05
C GLN A 38 -18.04 -2.38 4.90
N SER A 39 -18.27 -3.58 4.35
CA SER A 39 -17.99 -4.82 5.07
C SER A 39 -16.51 -4.94 5.45
N VAL A 40 -15.59 -4.60 4.55
CA VAL A 40 -14.14 -4.60 4.81
C VAL A 40 -13.80 -3.60 5.92
N MET A 41 -14.31 -2.36 5.81
CA MET A 41 -14.06 -1.31 6.80
C MET A 41 -14.59 -1.68 8.18
N GLN A 42 -15.85 -2.13 8.27
CA GLN A 42 -16.51 -2.42 9.54
C GLN A 42 -15.90 -3.64 10.24
N MET A 43 -15.66 -4.74 9.52
CA MET A 43 -15.12 -5.96 10.12
C MET A 43 -13.68 -5.79 10.63
N ASN A 44 -12.95 -4.78 10.16
CA ASN A 44 -11.53 -4.57 10.47
C ASN A 44 -11.25 -3.26 11.23
N ALA A 45 -12.28 -2.49 11.60
CA ALA A 45 -12.15 -1.14 12.15
C ALA A 45 -11.28 -1.03 13.41
N ASN A 46 -11.24 -2.09 14.23
CA ASN A 46 -10.50 -2.10 15.50
C ASN A 46 -9.02 -2.47 15.34
N ASP A 47 -8.66 -3.18 14.27
CA ASP A 47 -7.36 -3.82 14.15
C ASP A 47 -6.54 -3.29 12.97
N PHE A 48 -7.18 -2.68 11.96
CA PHE A 48 -6.53 -2.24 10.72
C PHE A 48 -6.93 -0.82 10.33
N LYS A 49 -5.95 -0.09 9.77
CA LYS A 49 -6.22 1.11 8.98
C LYS A 49 -6.73 0.71 7.60
N TYR A 50 -7.59 1.53 7.01
CA TYR A 50 -8.11 1.30 5.66
C TYR A 50 -7.65 2.41 4.71
N ARG A 51 -7.16 2.04 3.53
CA ARG A 51 -6.77 2.99 2.48
C ARG A 51 -7.28 2.56 1.11
N ARG A 52 -7.90 3.51 0.41
CA ARG A 52 -8.20 3.39 -1.02
C ARG A 52 -7.15 4.11 -1.84
N TRP A 53 -6.91 3.59 -3.03
CA TRP A 53 -5.99 4.12 -4.02
C TRP A 53 -6.75 4.38 -5.32
N SER A 54 -6.71 5.60 -5.81
CA SER A 54 -7.16 5.93 -7.17
C SER A 54 -6.07 5.58 -8.19
N HIS A 55 -6.41 5.55 -9.49
CA HIS A 55 -5.40 5.39 -10.53
C HIS A 55 -4.35 6.52 -10.50
N ALA A 56 -4.73 7.73 -10.11
CA ALA A 56 -3.77 8.84 -9.97
C ALA A 56 -2.79 8.60 -8.81
N ASP A 57 -3.27 8.06 -7.69
CA ASP A 57 -2.38 7.70 -6.57
C ASP A 57 -1.43 6.58 -6.96
N MET A 58 -1.93 5.57 -7.70
CA MET A 58 -1.12 4.47 -8.20
C MET A 58 0.00 4.96 -9.12
N ASP A 59 -0.34 5.82 -10.08
CA ASP A 59 0.61 6.39 -11.03
C ASP A 59 1.72 7.17 -10.31
N MET A 60 1.34 8.07 -9.41
CA MET A 60 2.28 8.83 -8.59
C MET A 60 3.16 7.92 -7.73
N PHE A 61 2.56 6.91 -7.08
CA PHE A 61 3.27 6.01 -6.19
C PHE A 61 4.32 5.17 -6.95
N VAL A 62 3.94 4.55 -8.07
CA VAL A 62 4.89 3.73 -8.85
C VAL A 62 5.98 4.61 -9.46
N ARG A 63 5.63 5.80 -9.96
CA ARG A 63 6.63 6.74 -10.49
C ARG A 63 7.65 7.17 -9.43
N GLN A 64 7.22 7.36 -8.20
CA GLN A 64 8.08 7.79 -7.09
C GLN A 64 8.96 6.65 -6.57
N HIS A 65 8.40 5.44 -6.41
CA HIS A 65 9.06 4.34 -5.73
C HIS A 65 9.78 3.36 -6.67
N GLU A 66 9.34 3.26 -7.93
CA GLU A 66 9.85 2.34 -8.93
C GLU A 66 10.02 3.05 -10.30
N PRO A 67 10.82 4.14 -10.39
CA PRO A 67 10.88 4.99 -11.58
C PRO A 67 11.32 4.24 -12.85
N ASP A 68 12.27 3.32 -12.74
CA ASP A 68 12.74 2.53 -13.89
C ASP A 68 11.65 1.59 -14.41
N PHE A 69 10.94 0.90 -13.51
CA PHE A 69 9.79 0.07 -13.89
C PHE A 69 8.64 0.93 -14.44
N TYR A 70 8.44 2.11 -13.87
CA TYR A 70 7.40 3.04 -14.29
C TYR A 70 7.53 3.40 -15.76
N TRP A 71 8.70 3.92 -16.16
CA TRP A 71 8.94 4.42 -17.52
C TRP A 71 9.09 3.30 -18.56
N ASN A 72 9.66 2.15 -18.18
CA ASN A 72 9.90 1.06 -19.13
C ASN A 72 8.67 0.17 -19.32
N SER A 73 7.84 -0.01 -18.29
CA SER A 73 6.77 -1.01 -18.30
C SER A 73 5.40 -0.45 -17.90
N PHE A 74 5.30 0.16 -16.71
CA PHE A 74 4.02 0.47 -16.08
C PHE A 74 3.12 1.40 -16.93
N VAL A 75 3.70 2.50 -17.45
CA VAL A 75 2.96 3.45 -18.28
C VAL A 75 2.59 2.90 -19.66
N ASN A 76 3.35 1.91 -20.13
CA ASN A 76 3.20 1.31 -21.45
C ASN A 76 2.18 0.16 -21.47
N TYR A 77 1.63 -0.24 -20.32
CA TYR A 77 0.58 -1.25 -20.28
C TYR A 77 -0.65 -0.81 -21.07
N ARG A 78 -1.14 -1.70 -21.92
CA ARG A 78 -2.30 -1.46 -22.78
C ARG A 78 -3.59 -1.35 -21.97
N TYR A 79 -3.71 -2.11 -20.89
CA TYR A 79 -4.95 -2.21 -20.12
C TYR A 79 -4.76 -1.77 -18.67
N ASP A 80 -5.76 -1.04 -18.13
CA ASP A 80 -5.78 -0.60 -16.73
C ASP A 80 -5.57 -1.76 -15.75
N ILE A 81 -6.14 -2.93 -16.04
CA ILE A 81 -6.02 -4.09 -15.16
C ILE A 81 -4.57 -4.56 -14.98
N GLN A 82 -3.72 -4.43 -16.02
CA GLN A 82 -2.30 -4.77 -15.92
C GLN A 82 -1.55 -3.81 -14.99
N ARG A 83 -1.95 -2.53 -14.99
CA ARG A 83 -1.44 -1.54 -14.02
C ARG A 83 -1.88 -1.86 -12.61
N ILE A 84 -3.15 -2.24 -12.41
CA ILE A 84 -3.67 -2.63 -11.09
C ILE A 84 -2.96 -3.87 -10.56
N ASP A 85 -2.80 -4.90 -11.38
CA ASP A 85 -2.16 -6.16 -10.99
C ASP A 85 -0.68 -5.96 -10.64
N SER A 86 0.06 -5.18 -11.41
CA SER A 86 1.45 -4.84 -11.08
C SER A 86 1.54 -3.93 -9.86
N PHE A 87 0.66 -2.94 -9.73
CA PHE A 87 0.61 -2.05 -8.58
C PHE A 87 0.40 -2.80 -7.27
N ARG A 88 -0.43 -3.86 -7.25
CA ARG A 88 -0.62 -4.72 -6.06
C ARG A 88 0.72 -5.17 -5.48
N TYR A 89 1.62 -5.66 -6.33
CA TYR A 89 2.93 -6.15 -5.88
C TYR A 89 3.86 -5.01 -5.47
N VAL A 90 3.92 -3.93 -6.25
CA VAL A 90 4.72 -2.74 -5.89
C VAL A 90 4.27 -2.18 -4.54
N LEU A 91 2.95 -2.07 -4.35
CA LEU A 91 2.35 -1.58 -3.12
C LEU A 91 2.70 -2.45 -1.93
N LEU A 92 2.54 -3.77 -2.03
CA LEU A 92 2.84 -4.69 -0.94
C LEU A 92 4.34 -4.83 -0.68
N PHE A 93 5.17 -4.70 -1.71
CA PHE A 93 6.63 -4.69 -1.57
C PHE A 93 7.10 -3.46 -0.76
N HIS A 94 6.53 -2.30 -1.07
CA HIS A 94 6.85 -1.06 -0.35
C HIS A 94 6.13 -1.01 1.00
N LEU A 95 4.79 -0.96 1.04
CA LEU A 95 4.03 -0.70 2.26
C LEU A 95 3.67 -1.93 3.10
N GLY A 96 3.74 -3.13 2.53
CA GLY A 96 3.19 -4.34 3.14
C GLY A 96 1.68 -4.28 3.34
N GLY A 97 1.20 -5.04 4.33
CA GLY A 97 -0.20 -5.08 4.70
C GLY A 97 -1.04 -6.05 3.88
N ILE A 98 -2.33 -5.75 3.75
CA ILE A 98 -3.30 -6.61 3.07
C ILE A 98 -3.84 -5.86 1.87
N TYR A 99 -3.72 -6.45 0.69
CA TYR A 99 -4.46 -6.00 -0.49
C TYR A 99 -5.70 -6.89 -0.66
N ILE A 100 -6.85 -6.29 -0.96
CA ILE A 100 -8.07 -7.02 -1.29
C ILE A 100 -8.82 -6.33 -2.44
N ASP A 101 -9.35 -7.10 -3.39
CA ASP A 101 -10.14 -6.52 -4.48
C ASP A 101 -11.43 -5.86 -3.95
N MET A 102 -11.94 -4.89 -4.70
CA MET A 102 -13.06 -4.03 -4.26
C MET A 102 -14.41 -4.76 -4.22
N ASP A 103 -14.56 -5.82 -4.99
CA ASP A 103 -15.77 -6.64 -5.14
C ASP A 103 -15.87 -7.76 -4.09
N ASN A 104 -14.91 -7.87 -3.17
CA ASN A 104 -14.93 -8.87 -2.12
C ASN A 104 -15.69 -8.40 -0.87
N VAL A 105 -16.68 -9.20 -0.45
CA VAL A 105 -17.35 -9.04 0.85
C VAL A 105 -16.46 -9.61 1.96
N CYS A 106 -16.30 -8.86 3.04
CA CYS A 106 -15.59 -9.28 4.23
C CYS A 106 -16.58 -9.76 5.29
N HIS A 107 -16.53 -11.04 5.64
CA HIS A 107 -17.41 -11.64 6.65
C HIS A 107 -16.81 -11.67 8.07
N ARG A 108 -15.50 -11.48 8.19
CA ARG A 108 -14.77 -11.53 9.45
C ARG A 108 -13.49 -10.70 9.38
N SER A 109 -13.02 -10.23 10.52
CA SER A 109 -11.73 -9.53 10.63
C SER A 109 -10.57 -10.39 10.10
N PHE A 110 -9.59 -9.75 9.46
CA PHE A 110 -8.33 -10.39 9.07
C PHE A 110 -7.37 -10.60 10.24
N ARG A 111 -7.72 -10.15 11.44
CA ARG A 111 -6.85 -10.22 12.62
C ARG A 111 -6.30 -11.62 12.87
N GLU A 112 -7.20 -12.61 12.88
CA GLU A 112 -6.85 -14.01 13.14
C GLU A 112 -5.98 -14.59 12.03
N LEU A 113 -6.32 -14.32 10.77
CA LEU A 113 -5.53 -14.74 9.61
C LEU A 113 -4.09 -14.23 9.72
N VAL A 114 -3.91 -12.93 9.98
CA VAL A 114 -2.58 -12.35 10.13
C VAL A 114 -1.85 -12.93 11.33
N ALA A 115 -2.52 -13.16 12.46
CA ALA A 115 -1.90 -13.76 13.64
C ALA A 115 -1.39 -15.19 13.34
N ILE A 116 -2.15 -15.99 12.59
CA ILE A 116 -1.74 -17.32 12.15
C ILE A 116 -0.53 -17.21 11.20
N MET A 117 -0.57 -16.31 10.22
CA MET A 117 0.55 -16.13 9.28
C MET A 117 1.85 -15.71 10.01
N GLU A 118 1.75 -14.77 10.96
CA GLU A 118 2.89 -14.33 11.77
C GLU A 118 3.43 -15.45 12.70
N ALA A 119 2.58 -16.41 13.09
CA ALA A 119 2.98 -17.55 13.92
C ALA A 119 3.56 -18.72 13.12
N LEU A 120 3.09 -18.94 11.89
CA LEU A 120 3.57 -20.00 10.99
C LEU A 120 4.97 -19.73 10.48
N ASP A 121 5.33 -18.47 10.29
CA ASP A 121 6.67 -18.07 9.89
C ASP A 121 7.23 -17.00 10.83
N PRO A 122 7.63 -17.42 12.04
CA PRO A 122 8.12 -16.52 13.07
C PRO A 122 9.53 -16.01 12.76
N ASP A 123 10.15 -16.42 11.66
CA ASP A 123 11.45 -15.92 11.22
C ASP A 123 11.38 -15.18 9.89
N SER A 124 10.24 -15.22 9.20
CA SER A 124 10.01 -14.50 7.95
C SER A 124 10.35 -13.04 8.09
N THR A 125 11.30 -12.61 7.27
CA THR A 125 11.61 -11.23 6.99
C THR A 125 10.70 -10.75 5.87
N HIS A 126 9.38 -10.88 6.05
CA HIS A 126 8.39 -10.14 5.24
C HIS A 126 8.52 -8.65 5.56
N LEU A 127 9.67 -8.07 5.21
CA LEU A 127 10.01 -6.69 5.42
C LEU A 127 9.40 -5.94 4.24
N ALA A 128 8.22 -5.36 4.47
CA ALA A 128 7.92 -4.10 3.82
C ALA A 128 9.12 -3.16 4.10
N LEU A 129 9.67 -2.49 3.09
CA LEU A 129 10.92 -1.71 3.20
C LEU A 129 10.84 -0.46 4.11
N PHE A 130 9.92 -0.39 5.08
CA PHE A 130 9.57 0.84 5.79
C PHE A 130 10.31 1.11 7.11
N PRO A 131 10.86 2.32 7.28
CA PRO A 131 10.82 3.05 8.54
C PRO A 131 9.43 3.69 8.71
N ALA A 132 8.76 3.44 9.85
CA ALA A 132 7.38 3.88 10.11
C ALA A 132 7.15 5.41 10.19
N ALA A 133 8.15 6.24 9.87
CA ALA A 133 8.17 7.66 10.20
C ALA A 133 7.88 8.63 9.02
N GLU A 134 7.87 8.19 7.76
CA GLU A 134 7.90 9.15 6.63
C GLU A 134 6.56 9.41 5.92
N TYR A 135 5.49 8.67 6.23
CA TYR A 135 4.16 9.04 5.74
C TYR A 135 3.31 9.63 6.86
N CYS A 136 3.41 10.95 7.04
CA CYS A 136 2.37 11.73 7.69
C CYS A 136 1.17 11.77 6.73
N TRP A 137 0.14 10.99 7.03
CA TRP A 137 -1.08 10.90 6.24
C TRP A 137 -1.96 12.15 6.43
N SER A 138 -1.53 13.31 5.92
CA SER A 138 -2.41 14.47 5.76
C SER A 138 -3.05 14.46 4.37
N SER A 139 -4.24 15.03 4.27
CA SER A 139 -5.04 15.17 3.05
C SER A 139 -4.42 16.09 1.97
N ASP A 140 -3.20 16.57 2.17
CA ASP A 140 -2.60 17.65 1.37
C ASP A 140 -1.29 17.21 0.69
N VAL A 141 -1.34 16.17 -0.16
CA VAL A 141 -0.23 15.90 -1.11
C VAL A 141 -0.43 16.75 -2.36
N GLN A 142 -0.31 18.06 -2.19
CA GLN A 142 0.06 19.01 -3.26
C GLN A 142 1.27 19.89 -2.88
N ALA A 143 1.81 19.79 -1.65
CA ALA A 143 2.71 20.84 -1.13
C ALA A 143 4.19 20.47 -0.92
N VAL A 144 4.67 19.26 -1.23
CA VAL A 144 6.05 18.86 -0.87
C VAL A 144 6.90 18.55 -2.10
N TYR A 145 7.02 19.46 -3.09
CA TYR A 145 8.11 19.41 -4.10
C TYR A 145 8.43 20.77 -4.75
N PHE A 146 8.60 21.84 -3.97
CA PHE A 146 9.21 23.10 -4.48
C PHE A 146 10.49 23.56 -3.79
N THR A 147 11.09 22.80 -2.87
CA THR A 147 12.27 23.30 -2.12
C THR A 147 13.41 22.29 -1.97
N ILE A 148 13.72 21.51 -3.01
CA ILE A 148 15.04 20.85 -3.10
C ILE A 148 15.53 20.83 -4.56
N ALA A 149 15.69 22.01 -5.16
CA ALA A 149 16.47 22.20 -6.37
C ALA A 149 16.85 23.68 -6.50
N SER A 150 17.80 24.15 -5.68
CA SER A 150 18.69 25.29 -5.97
C SER A 150 19.48 25.73 -4.74
N VAL A 151 20.53 24.99 -4.36
CA VAL A 151 21.79 25.59 -3.91
C VAL A 151 22.89 24.59 -4.22
N GLN A 152 23.61 24.79 -5.33
CA GLN A 152 25.07 24.66 -5.47
C GLN A 152 25.46 24.76 -6.95
N SER A 153 25.73 26.00 -7.39
CA SER A 153 26.94 26.43 -8.11
C SER A 153 26.89 27.94 -8.23
#